data_AF-A0A5J4U078-F1
#
_entry.id   AF-A0A5J4U078-F1
#
_cell.length_a   1.000
_cell.length_b   1.000
_cell.length_c   1.000
_cell.angle_alpha   90.00
_cell.angle_beta   90.00
_cell.angle_gamma   90.00
#
_symmetry.space_group_name_H-M   'P 1'
#
loop_
_entity.id
_entity.type
_entity.pdbx_description
1 polymer ?
#
loop_
_entity_poly.entity_id
_entity_poly.type
_entity_poly.pdbx_seq_one_letter_code
_entity_poly.pdbx_strand_id
1 'polypeptide(L)'
;MEPSVEPPMGPTTEPTTEPLTEPSVNAPTPRPATPRQGRPRKYYTEEEAKDKARLQRKQFKQRLREKQRVFKSDISELQLSAQKMLNKVVLSKEDLIRIIEIMENGIKEQTNEQTTDIQN
;
A
#
# COMPACT_ATOMS: atom_id res chain seq x y z
N MET A 1 29.51 -17.62 12.55
CA MET A 1 28.50 -18.69 12.45
C MET A 1 27.30 -18.22 13.23
N GLU A 2 26.28 -17.70 12.55
CA GLU A 2 25.02 -17.29 13.16
C GLU A 2 24.06 -18.49 13.20
N PRO A 3 23.48 -18.86 14.35
CA PRO A 3 22.56 -19.99 14.41
C PRO A 3 21.17 -19.59 13.90
N SER A 4 20.78 -20.22 12.80
CA SER A 4 19.44 -20.26 12.23
C SER A 4 18.42 -20.78 13.25
N VAL A 5 17.33 -20.05 13.46
CA VAL A 5 16.18 -20.50 14.27
C VAL A 5 15.14 -21.10 13.33
N GLU A 6 15.19 -22.42 13.14
CA GLU A 6 14.06 -23.20 12.64
C GLU A 6 13.05 -23.40 13.79
N PRO A 7 11.75 -23.11 13.61
CA PRO A 7 10.74 -23.53 14.57
C PRO A 7 10.45 -25.04 14.42
N PRO A 8 10.40 -25.81 15.53
CA PRO A 8 10.26 -27.26 15.48
C PRO A 8 8.88 -27.71 15.00
N MET A 9 8.87 -28.73 14.14
CA MET A 9 7.69 -29.51 13.77
C MET A 9 7.32 -30.55 14.84
N GLY A 10 6.04 -30.55 15.26
CA GLY A 10 5.25 -31.69 15.81
C GLY A 10 5.27 -31.91 17.34
N PRO A 11 4.28 -32.64 17.96
CA PRO A 11 3.22 -33.49 17.39
C PRO A 11 1.76 -33.28 17.92
N THR A 12 0.83 -33.92 17.22
CA THR A 12 -0.57 -34.31 17.51
C THR A 12 -1.08 -34.25 18.95
N THR A 13 -2.22 -33.55 19.16
CA THR A 13 -3.35 -34.06 19.96
C THR A 13 -4.66 -33.66 19.28
N GLU A 14 -5.39 -34.66 18.76
CA GLU A 14 -6.79 -34.52 18.37
C GLU A 14 -7.65 -34.36 19.62
N PRO A 15 -8.66 -33.47 19.63
CA PRO A 15 -9.87 -33.73 20.37
C PRO A 15 -10.90 -34.34 19.42
N THR A 16 -10.92 -35.68 19.37
CA THR A 16 -12.12 -36.44 19.03
C THR A 16 -13.23 -36.01 19.98
N THR A 17 -14.19 -35.24 19.47
CA THR A 17 -15.53 -35.21 20.06
C THR A 17 -16.49 -35.46 18.92
N GLU A 18 -16.90 -36.73 18.78
CA GLU A 18 -18.01 -37.13 17.96
C GLU A 18 -19.27 -36.34 18.39
N PRO A 19 -19.99 -35.67 17.48
CA PRO A 19 -21.40 -35.44 17.68
C PRO A 19 -22.16 -36.66 17.14
N LEU A 20 -22.33 -37.67 17.99
CA LEU A 20 -23.39 -38.65 17.81
C LEU A 20 -24.73 -37.95 18.05
N THR A 21 -25.34 -37.44 16.98
CA THR A 21 -26.80 -37.27 16.92
C THR A 21 -27.26 -37.58 15.51
N GLU A 22 -28.11 -38.59 15.44
CA GLU A 22 -28.68 -39.32 14.30
C GLU A 22 -29.19 -38.46 13.10
N PRO A 23 -29.24 -39.04 11.89
CA PRO A 23 -29.81 -38.39 10.72
C PRO A 23 -31.35 -38.50 10.75
N SER A 24 -32.05 -37.50 11.27
CA SER A 24 -33.50 -37.41 11.10
C SER A 24 -33.83 -36.68 9.79
N VAL A 25 -33.95 -37.48 8.74
CA VAL A 25 -34.77 -37.17 7.56
C VAL A 25 -36.19 -36.80 8.00
N ASN A 26 -36.64 -35.56 7.73
CA ASN A 26 -38.04 -35.23 7.37
C ASN A 26 -38.26 -33.72 7.08
N ALA A 27 -38.36 -33.40 5.78
CA ALA A 27 -39.25 -32.45 5.10
C ALA A 27 -39.29 -30.91 5.44
N PRO A 28 -39.60 -30.05 4.43
CA PRO A 28 -39.47 -28.60 4.51
C PRO A 28 -40.75 -27.89 4.98
N THR A 29 -40.67 -27.05 6.02
CA THR A 29 -41.63 -25.97 6.29
C THR A 29 -40.93 -24.79 7.00
N PRO A 30 -41.24 -23.52 6.65
CA PRO A 30 -40.68 -22.35 7.33
C PRO A 30 -41.41 -22.15 8.67
N ARG A 31 -40.86 -22.67 9.77
CA ARG A 31 -41.42 -22.40 11.10
C ARG A 31 -41.09 -20.96 11.54
N PRO A 32 -42.08 -20.16 11.99
CA PRO A 32 -41.80 -18.91 12.69
C PRO A 32 -41.14 -19.24 14.04
N ALA A 33 -40.03 -18.56 14.33
CA ALA A 33 -39.15 -18.87 15.46
C ALA A 33 -39.78 -18.48 16.81
N THR A 34 -39.91 -19.44 17.71
CA THR A 34 -40.15 -19.16 19.13
C THR A 34 -38.93 -18.44 19.75
N PRO A 35 -39.12 -17.65 20.83
CA PRO A 35 -38.02 -16.95 21.48
C PRO A 35 -37.11 -17.97 22.20
N ARG A 36 -36.03 -18.39 21.54
CA ARG A 36 -34.96 -19.13 22.22
C ARG A 36 -34.24 -18.14 23.15
N GLN A 37 -34.40 -18.31 24.46
CA GLN A 37 -33.65 -17.53 25.44
C GLN A 37 -32.16 -17.78 25.24
N GLY A 38 -31.43 -16.75 24.80
CA GLY A 38 -30.03 -16.84 24.41
C GLY A 38 -29.59 -15.67 23.51
N ARG A 39 -28.36 -15.73 22.99
CA ARG A 39 -27.80 -14.69 22.11
C ARG A 39 -28.68 -14.52 20.87
N PRO A 40 -29.10 -13.28 20.51
CA PRO A 40 -29.88 -13.03 19.31
C PRO A 40 -29.21 -13.62 18.07
N ARG A 41 -30.02 -14.31 17.26
CA ARG A 41 -29.58 -14.92 16.00
C ARG A 41 -29.23 -13.81 15.01
N LYS A 42 -28.10 -13.95 14.31
CA LYS A 42 -27.60 -12.91 13.37
C LYS A 42 -28.38 -12.85 12.06
N TYR A 43 -28.92 -13.98 11.60
CA TYR A 43 -29.73 -14.11 10.39
C TYR A 43 -30.86 -15.10 10.63
N TYR A 44 -32.06 -14.78 10.14
CA TYR A 44 -33.25 -15.60 10.35
C TYR A 44 -33.46 -16.61 9.21
N THR A 45 -33.04 -16.25 7.99
CA THR A 45 -33.09 -17.12 6.82
C THR A 45 -31.68 -17.36 6.25
N GLU A 46 -31.53 -18.47 5.52
CA GLU A 46 -30.27 -18.78 4.83
C GLU A 46 -29.98 -17.78 3.70
N GLU A 47 -31.02 -17.36 2.99
CA GLU A 47 -30.90 -16.37 1.91
C GLU A 47 -30.39 -15.02 2.43
N GLU A 48 -30.90 -14.55 3.57
CA GLU A 48 -30.42 -13.32 4.22
C GLU A 48 -28.93 -13.45 4.59
N ALA A 49 -28.53 -14.59 5.16
CA ALA A 49 -27.14 -14.85 5.51
C ALA A 49 -26.22 -14.83 4.28
N LYS A 50 -26.65 -15.47 3.18
CA LYS A 50 -25.92 -15.54 1.92
C LYS A 50 -25.79 -14.17 1.27
N ASP A 51 -26.85 -13.38 1.27
CA ASP A 51 -26.84 -12.02 0.72
C ASP A 51 -25.92 -11.09 1.51
N LYS A 52 -25.95 -11.18 2.84
CA LYS A 52 -25.05 -10.40 3.70
C LYS A 52 -23.59 -10.83 3.50
N ALA A 53 -23.31 -12.11 3.38
CA ALA A 53 -21.97 -12.61 3.06
C ALA A 53 -21.48 -12.12 1.68
N ARG A 54 -22.35 -12.18 0.66
CA ARG A 54 -22.07 -11.66 -0.69
C ARG A 54 -21.76 -10.17 -0.67
N LEU A 55 -22.57 -9.38 0.05
CA LEU A 55 -22.38 -7.94 0.18
C LEU A 55 -21.06 -7.61 0.90
N GLN A 56 -20.76 -8.28 2.01
CA GLN A 56 -19.49 -8.10 2.74
C GLN A 56 -18.29 -8.44 1.85
N ARG A 57 -18.36 -9.56 1.09
CA ARG A 57 -17.31 -9.94 0.16
C ARG A 57 -17.11 -8.91 -0.95
N LYS A 58 -18.20 -8.38 -1.52
CA LYS A 58 -18.17 -7.33 -2.54
C LYS A 58 -17.52 -6.07 -2.01
N GLN A 59 -17.94 -5.59 -0.84
CA GLN A 59 -17.38 -4.39 -0.21
C GLN A 59 -15.90 -4.56 0.13
N PHE A 60 -15.51 -5.70 0.70
CA PHE A 60 -14.11 -6.00 1.00
C PHE A 60 -13.24 -5.93 -0.26
N LYS A 61 -13.67 -6.59 -1.34
CA LYS A 61 -12.95 -6.57 -2.62
C LYS A 61 -12.90 -5.19 -3.25
N GLN A 62 -13.97 -4.41 -3.13
CA GLN A 62 -13.98 -3.02 -3.59
C GLN A 62 -12.95 -2.17 -2.84
N ARG A 63 -12.99 -2.17 -1.50
CA ARG A 63 -12.03 -1.44 -0.67
C ARG A 63 -10.58 -1.87 -0.94
N LEU A 64 -10.36 -3.16 -1.17
CA LEU A 64 -9.03 -3.67 -1.52
C LEU A 64 -8.53 -3.08 -2.85
N ARG A 65 -9.37 -3.07 -3.90
CA ARG A 65 -9.02 -2.47 -5.20
C ARG A 65 -8.79 -0.97 -5.09
N GLU A 66 -9.62 -0.28 -4.31
CA GLU A 66 -9.47 1.15 -4.08
C GLU A 66 -8.17 1.49 -3.37
N LYS A 67 -7.83 0.77 -2.29
CA LYS A 67 -6.54 0.92 -1.60
C LYS A 67 -5.36 0.69 -2.54
N GLN A 68 -5.43 -0.34 -3.38
CA GLN A 68 -4.39 -0.59 -4.38
C GLN A 68 -4.30 0.50 -5.43
N ARG A 69 -5.44 1.03 -5.89
CA ARG A 69 -5.50 2.12 -6.88
C ARG A 69 -4.86 3.39 -6.31
N VAL A 70 -5.27 3.79 -5.10
CA VAL A 70 -4.74 4.96 -4.40
C VAL A 70 -3.25 4.81 -4.15
N PHE A 71 -2.80 3.68 -3.61
CA PHE A 71 -1.37 3.43 -3.39
C PHE A 71 -0.52 3.58 -4.66
N LYS A 72 -1.02 3.05 -5.78
CA LYS A 72 -0.32 3.18 -7.08
C LYS A 72 -0.32 4.62 -7.59
N SER A 73 -1.43 5.36 -7.45
CA SER A 73 -1.46 6.77 -7.85
C SER A 73 -0.54 7.62 -6.98
N ASP A 74 -0.52 7.39 -5.67
CA ASP A 74 0.32 8.15 -4.73
C ASP A 74 1.81 7.94 -5.03
N ILE A 75 2.21 6.70 -5.34
CA ILE A 75 3.58 6.42 -5.81
C ILE A 75 3.87 7.17 -7.10
N SER A 76 2.97 7.11 -8.08
CA SER A 76 3.17 7.78 -9.36
C SER A 76 3.27 9.30 -9.20
N GLU A 77 2.49 9.89 -8.31
CA GLU A 77 2.53 11.32 -8.01
C GLU A 77 3.84 11.71 -7.31
N LEU A 78 4.26 10.92 -6.33
CA LEU A 78 5.52 11.12 -5.63
C LEU A 78 6.72 11.02 -6.57
N GLN A 79 6.72 10.03 -7.47
CA GLN A 79 7.74 9.87 -8.49
C GLN A 79 7.80 11.07 -9.43
N LEU A 80 6.64 11.54 -9.92
CA LEU A 80 6.57 12.71 -10.80
C LEU A 80 7.05 13.98 -10.07
N SER A 81 6.69 14.15 -8.80
CA SER A 81 7.15 15.27 -7.96
C SER A 81 8.67 15.24 -7.79
N ALA A 82 9.24 14.09 -7.45
CA ALA A 82 10.69 13.90 -7.34
C ALA A 82 11.39 14.19 -8.66
N GLN A 83 10.88 13.68 -9.79
CA GLN A 83 11.42 13.95 -11.11
C GLN A 83 11.38 15.44 -11.46
N LYS A 84 10.29 16.15 -11.16
CA LYS A 84 10.21 17.60 -11.36
C LYS A 84 11.23 18.36 -10.53
N MET A 85 11.48 17.95 -9.28
CA MET A 85 12.52 18.56 -8.45
C MET A 85 13.92 18.30 -9.03
N LEU A 86 14.20 17.06 -9.45
CA LEU A 86 15.47 16.72 -10.09
C LEU A 86 15.68 17.53 -11.37
N ASN A 87 14.67 17.62 -12.24
CA ASN A 87 14.74 18.38 -13.48
C ASN A 87 14.94 19.89 -13.24
N LYS A 88 14.47 20.45 -12.11
CA LYS A 88 14.79 21.84 -11.73
C LYS A 88 16.25 22.03 -11.31
N VAL A 89 16.92 20.97 -10.86
CA VAL A 89 18.32 20.97 -10.41
C VAL A 89 19.28 20.64 -11.56
N VAL A 90 18.80 20.06 -12.65
CA VAL A 90 19.58 19.84 -13.87
C VAL A 90 19.76 21.19 -14.57
N LEU A 91 20.97 21.76 -14.46
CA LEU A 91 21.37 22.94 -15.22
C LEU A 91 21.15 22.69 -16.71
N SER A 92 20.40 23.58 -17.36
CA SER A 92 20.22 23.52 -18.81
C SER A 92 21.55 23.79 -19.53
N LYS A 93 21.64 23.42 -20.81
CA LYS A 93 22.84 23.71 -21.61
C LYS A 93 23.12 25.22 -21.64
N GLU A 94 22.07 26.03 -21.68
CA GLU A 94 22.12 27.49 -21.64
C GLU A 94 22.60 28.03 -20.29
N ASP A 95 22.24 27.38 -19.18
CA ASP A 95 22.75 27.74 -17.86
C ASP A 95 24.23 27.37 -17.70
N LEU A 96 24.65 26.23 -18.25
CA LEU A 96 26.07 25.84 -18.29
C LEU A 96 26.89 26.84 -19.12
N ILE A 97 26.37 27.29 -20.27
CA ILE A 97 27.01 28.32 -21.09
C ILE A 97 27.11 29.64 -20.31
N ARG A 98 26.03 30.10 -19.66
CA ARG A 98 26.06 31.31 -18.83
C ARG A 98 27.03 31.22 -17.67
N ILE A 99 27.15 30.07 -17.01
CA ILE A 99 28.13 29.85 -15.95
C ILE A 99 29.55 29.96 -16.52
N ILE A 100 29.82 29.38 -17.69
CA ILE A 100 31.13 29.49 -18.36
C ILE A 100 31.45 30.94 -18.72
N GLU A 101 30.50 31.69 -19.29
CA GLU A 101 30.68 33.11 -19.63
C GLU A 101 30.97 33.98 -18.39
N ILE A 102 30.27 33.74 -17.27
CA ILE A 102 30.52 34.42 -16.00
C ILE A 102 31.93 34.09 -15.49
N MET A 103 32.35 32.83 -15.55
CA MET A 103 33.69 32.41 -15.16
C MET A 103 34.76 33.06 -16.05
N GLU A 104 34.57 33.07 -17.36
CA GLU A 104 35.52 33.68 -18.31
C GLU A 104 35.62 35.19 -18.13
N ASN A 105 34.51 35.88 -17.84
CA ASN A 105 34.52 37.33 -17.62
C ASN A 105 35.11 37.69 -16.26
N GLY A 106 34.81 36.93 -15.20
CA GLY A 106 35.42 37.12 -13.88
C GLY A 106 36.94 36.87 -13.86
N ILE A 107 37.45 35.96 -14.71
CA ILE A 107 38.90 35.76 -14.89
C ILE A 107 39.54 36.95 -15.60
N LYS A 108 38.88 37.51 -16.63
CA LYS A 108 39.40 38.67 -17.38
C LYS A 108 39.53 39.92 -16.51
N GLU A 109 38.56 40.17 -15.61
CA GLU A 109 38.61 41.30 -14.67
C GLU A 109 39.82 41.19 -13.71
N GLN A 110 40.08 40.00 -13.15
CA GLN A 110 41.25 39.80 -12.27
C GLN A 110 42.59 39.95 -12.99
N THR A 111 42.67 39.55 -14.28
CA THR A 111 43.90 39.74 -15.07
C THR A 111 44.16 41.20 -15.47
N ASN A 112 43.11 42.01 -15.64
CA ASN A 112 43.24 43.43 -15.97
C ASN A 112 43.64 44.27 -14.74
N GLU A 113 43.15 43.92 -13.56
CA GLU A 113 43.57 44.56 -12.30
C GLU A 113 45.04 44.23 -11.96
N GLN A 114 45.47 42.97 -12.11
CA GLN A 114 46.88 42.61 -11.88
C GLN A 114 47.87 43.22 -12.88
N THR A 115 47.48 43.44 -14.14
CA THR A 115 48.37 44.05 -15.14
C THR A 115 48.48 45.57 -15.00
N THR A 116 47.46 46.22 -14.43
CA THR A 116 47.48 47.67 -14.17
C THR A 116 48.28 48.04 -12.91
N ASP A 117 48.33 47.16 -11.91
CA ASP A 117 49.15 47.35 -10.70
C ASP A 117 50.66 47.18 -10.93
N ILE A 118 51.09 46.52 -12.02
CA ILE A 118 52.52 46.30 -12.33
C ILE A 118 53.13 47.50 -13.10
N GLN A 119 52.32 48.42 -13.60
CA GLN A 119 52.78 49.56 -14.42
C GLN A 119 52.78 50.93 -13.72
N ASN A 120 52.53 50.99 -12.40
CA ASN A 120 52.63 52.21 -11.60
C ASN A 120 53.81 52.18 -10.63
#